data_AF-A0ABD8B461-F1
#
_entry.id   AF-A0ABD8B461-F1
#
_cell.length_a   1.000
_cell.length_b   1.000
_cell.length_c   1.000
_cell.angle_alpha   90.00
_cell.angle_beta   90.00
_cell.angle_gamma   90.00
#
_symmetry.space_group_name_H-M   'P 1'
#
loop_
_entity.id
_entity.type
_entity.pdbx_description
1 polymer ?
#
loop_
_entity_poly.entity_id
_entity_poly.type
_entity_poly.pdbx_seq_one_letter_code
_entity_poly.pdbx_strand_id
1 'polypeptide(L)'
;MDACRDDSEHVEALRDAVMDQYPSDGEEGLFVAVARKASPFSALAYALGPDAVLRLPGWFGDFLLDAEQVRTRLPAAEESLALTGAQRRGAVERIHVWMTGLGDDPDHPADELLDGPLRVLRHAARTGQGAAGHVRWY
;
A
#
# COMPACT_ATOMS: atom_id res chain seq x y z
N MET A 1 -14.68 -25.86 35.38
CA MET A 1 -14.25 -26.03 33.99
C MET A 1 -14.32 -24.65 33.38
N ASP A 2 -13.13 -24.07 33.23
CA ASP A 2 -12.89 -22.69 32.85
C ASP A 2 -13.42 -22.46 31.43
N ALA A 3 -14.38 -21.56 31.28
CA ALA A 3 -14.88 -21.17 29.97
C ALA A 3 -13.78 -20.32 29.33
N CYS A 4 -12.99 -20.93 28.44
CA CYS A 4 -12.11 -20.21 27.53
C CYS A 4 -13.03 -19.32 26.68
N ARG A 5 -13.23 -18.08 27.13
CA ARG A 5 -13.98 -17.07 26.40
C ARG A 5 -13.18 -16.83 25.14
N ASP A 6 -13.80 -17.01 23.98
CA ASP A 6 -13.12 -16.75 22.71
C ASP A 6 -12.95 -15.24 22.57
N ASP A 7 -11.87 -14.73 23.15
CA ASP A 7 -11.48 -13.33 23.09
C ASP A 7 -11.17 -12.92 21.64
N SER A 8 -11.06 -13.87 20.69
CA SER A 8 -10.75 -13.60 19.29
C SER A 8 -11.87 -12.83 18.60
N GLU A 9 -13.14 -13.13 18.85
CA GLU A 9 -14.27 -12.37 18.27
C GLU A 9 -14.31 -10.92 18.79
N HIS A 10 -14.03 -10.70 20.07
CA HIS A 10 -14.00 -9.35 20.65
C HIS A 10 -12.79 -8.56 20.17
N VAL A 11 -11.64 -9.22 19.99
CA VAL A 11 -10.42 -8.61 19.45
C VAL A 11 -10.59 -8.24 17.98
N GLU A 12 -11.19 -9.11 17.16
CA GLU A 12 -11.48 -8.80 15.76
C GLU A 12 -12.54 -7.69 15.64
N ALA A 13 -13.61 -7.71 16.44
CA ALA A 13 -14.61 -6.64 16.43
C ALA A 13 -14.05 -5.29 16.89
N LEU A 14 -13.17 -5.28 17.90
CA LEU A 14 -12.46 -4.07 18.34
C LEU A 14 -11.53 -3.57 17.24
N ARG A 15 -10.82 -4.48 16.57
CA ARG A 15 -9.92 -4.15 15.47
C ARG A 15 -10.70 -3.55 14.29
N ASP A 16 -11.81 -4.15 13.89
CA ASP A 16 -12.67 -3.63 12.82
C ASP A 16 -13.21 -2.24 13.20
N ALA A 17 -13.69 -2.06 14.43
CA ALA A 17 -14.16 -0.75 14.92
C ALA A 17 -13.07 0.33 14.98
N VAL A 18 -11.80 -0.05 15.19
CA VAL A 18 -10.65 0.86 15.12
C VAL A 18 -10.27 1.16 13.66
N MET A 19 -10.36 0.17 12.78
CA MET A 19 -10.12 0.34 11.33
C MET A 19 -11.20 1.21 10.69
N ASP A 20 -12.45 1.12 11.12
CA ASP A 20 -13.55 2.00 10.67
C ASP A 20 -13.36 3.46 11.10
N GLN A 21 -12.61 3.70 12.18
CA GLN A 21 -12.24 5.04 12.62
C GLN A 21 -11.02 5.59 11.87
N TYR A 22 -10.30 4.73 11.13
CA TYR A 22 -9.21 5.19 10.29
C TYR A 22 -9.82 5.97 9.12
N PRO A 23 -9.38 7.22 8.86
CA PRO A 23 -9.96 8.02 7.80
C PRO A 23 -9.79 7.29 6.46
N SER A 24 -10.92 6.89 5.87
CA SER A 24 -10.98 6.29 4.53
C SER A 24 -10.66 7.33 3.44
N ASP A 25 -10.82 8.62 3.77
CA ASP A 25 -10.74 9.73 2.85
C ASP A 25 -9.45 10.55 3.08
N GLY A 26 -8.51 10.41 2.15
CA GLY A 26 -8.06 11.57 1.37
C GLY A 26 -7.13 12.61 2.01
N GLU A 27 -6.44 12.34 3.11
CA GLU A 27 -5.26 13.15 3.42
C GLU A 27 -4.10 12.73 2.49
N GLU A 28 -3.44 13.70 1.83
CA GLU A 28 -2.31 13.43 0.92
C GLU A 28 -1.17 12.60 1.57
N GLY A 29 -1.13 12.54 2.91
CA GLY A 29 -0.18 11.77 3.70
C GLY A 29 -0.60 10.33 4.04
N LEU A 30 -1.77 9.85 3.60
CA LEU A 30 -2.23 8.48 3.86
C LEU A 30 -2.70 7.78 2.58
N PHE A 31 -2.32 6.51 2.47
CA PHE A 31 -2.83 5.59 1.47
C PHE A 31 -3.02 4.21 2.10
N VAL A 32 -4.21 3.63 1.91
CA VAL A 32 -4.54 2.29 2.37
C VAL A 32 -5.18 1.54 1.21
N ALA A 33 -4.69 0.33 0.95
CA ALA A 33 -5.30 -0.60 0.03
C ALA A 33 -5.58 -1.90 0.76
N VAL A 34 -6.83 -2.36 0.69
CA VAL A 34 -7.27 -3.62 1.24
C VAL A 34 -7.82 -4.46 0.11
N ALA A 35 -7.48 -5.74 0.08
CA ALA A 35 -8.10 -6.69 -0.82
C ALA A 35 -8.12 -8.08 -0.19
N ARG A 36 -9.24 -8.77 -0.35
CA ARG A 36 -9.38 -10.14 0.13
C ARG A 36 -8.67 -11.08 -0.82
N LYS A 37 -7.74 -11.91 -0.30
CA LYS A 37 -6.95 -12.95 -1.01
C LYS A 37 -6.02 -12.47 -2.14
N ALA A 38 -6.16 -11.25 -2.64
CA ALA A 38 -5.32 -10.76 -3.73
C ALA A 38 -4.00 -10.16 -3.27
N SER A 39 -3.90 -9.61 -2.05
CA SER A 39 -2.75 -8.79 -1.62
C SER A 39 -2.38 -7.65 -2.59
N PRO A 40 -2.69 -6.40 -2.21
CA PRO A 40 -2.37 -5.24 -3.03
C PRO A 40 -0.86 -5.07 -3.27
N PHE A 41 -0.01 -5.38 -2.28
CA PHE A 41 1.44 -5.27 -2.45
C PHE A 41 1.98 -6.32 -3.44
N SER A 42 1.46 -7.55 -3.41
CA SER A 42 1.84 -8.58 -4.38
C SER A 42 1.45 -8.17 -5.81
N ALA A 43 0.26 -7.60 -5.98
CA ALA A 43 -0.20 -7.08 -7.27
C ALA A 43 0.74 -5.98 -7.80
N LEU A 44 1.12 -5.03 -6.94
CA LEU A 44 2.08 -3.98 -7.26
C LEU A 44 3.45 -4.57 -7.64
N ALA A 45 3.97 -5.48 -6.83
CA ALA A 45 5.28 -6.09 -7.09
C ALA A 45 5.31 -6.89 -8.40
N TYR A 46 4.24 -7.61 -8.71
CA TYR A 46 4.06 -8.30 -9.99
C TYR A 46 3.99 -7.31 -11.17
N ALA A 47 3.31 -6.19 -10.98
CA ALA A 47 3.16 -5.18 -12.02
C ALA A 47 4.46 -4.44 -12.33
N LEU A 48 5.26 -4.13 -11.31
CA LEU A 48 6.52 -3.39 -11.45
C LEU A 48 7.71 -4.26 -11.85
N GLY A 49 7.71 -5.53 -11.41
CA GLY A 49 8.84 -6.43 -11.56
C GLY A 49 9.94 -6.21 -10.51
N PRO A 50 10.90 -7.16 -10.41
CA PRO A 50 11.82 -7.24 -9.29
C PRO A 50 12.74 -6.03 -9.15
N ASP A 51 13.29 -5.51 -10.26
CA ASP A 51 14.25 -4.40 -10.22
C ASP A 51 13.64 -3.11 -9.68
N ALA A 52 12.38 -2.83 -10.04
CA ALA A 52 11.65 -1.65 -9.56
C ALA A 52 11.24 -1.82 -8.09
N VAL A 53 10.81 -3.03 -7.69
CA VAL A 53 10.47 -3.32 -6.29
C VAL A 53 11.67 -3.17 -5.36
N LEU A 54 12.86 -3.62 -5.79
CA LEU A 54 14.10 -3.48 -5.00
C LEU A 54 14.58 -2.03 -4.83
N ARG A 55 14.07 -1.09 -5.64
CA ARG A 55 14.34 0.35 -5.49
C ARG A 55 13.39 1.04 -4.53
N LEU A 56 12.24 0.44 -4.24
CA LEU A 56 11.28 1.00 -3.28
C LEU A 56 11.88 0.99 -1.87
N PRO A 57 11.45 1.93 -1.00
CA PRO A 57 11.90 1.94 0.38
C PRO A 57 11.61 0.64 1.14
N GLY A 58 12.59 0.19 1.93
CA GLY A 58 12.47 -0.90 2.88
C GLY A 58 12.42 -2.29 2.27
N TRP A 59 11.66 -3.19 2.89
CA TRP A 59 11.52 -4.59 2.51
C TRP A 59 10.07 -4.87 2.15
N PHE A 60 9.76 -5.04 0.86
CA PHE A 60 8.43 -5.43 0.39
C PHE A 60 7.28 -4.60 1.01
N GLY A 61 7.43 -3.28 1.06
CA GLY A 61 6.39 -2.36 1.55
C GLY A 61 6.47 -2.03 3.03
N ASP A 62 7.29 -2.74 3.80
CA ASP A 62 7.60 -2.39 5.19
C ASP A 62 8.80 -1.44 5.26
N PHE A 63 8.58 -0.22 5.76
CA PHE A 63 9.65 0.76 6.00
C PHE A 63 9.27 1.80 7.05
N LEU A 64 10.31 2.39 7.65
CA LEU A 64 10.20 3.60 8.45
C LEU A 64 11.32 4.55 8.02
N LEU A 65 10.96 5.70 7.48
CA LEU A 65 11.88 6.74 7.03
C LEU A 65 11.66 8.01 7.85
N ASP A 66 12.76 8.63 8.28
CA ASP A 66 12.73 10.02 8.72
C ASP A 66 12.60 10.98 7.53
N ALA A 67 12.44 12.27 7.81
CA ALA A 67 12.23 13.29 6.77
C ALA A 67 13.41 13.46 5.81
N GLU A 68 14.64 13.24 6.25
CA GLU A 68 15.83 13.30 5.39
C GLU A 68 15.91 12.09 4.47
N GLN A 69 15.61 10.92 5.02
CA GLN A 69 15.55 9.67 4.29
C GLN A 69 14.43 9.69 3.24
N VAL A 70 13.26 10.27 3.54
CA VAL A 70 12.19 10.48 2.56
C VAL A 70 12.71 11.29 1.36
N ARG A 71 13.35 12.44 1.60
CA ARG A 71 13.92 13.27 0.52
C ARG A 71 14.97 12.53 -0.31
N THR A 72 15.80 11.72 0.35
CA THR A 72 16.86 10.94 -0.30
C THR A 72 16.31 9.79 -1.14
N ARG A 73 15.21 9.15 -0.69
CA ARG A 73 14.63 7.97 -1.35
C ARG A 73 13.55 8.30 -2.37
N LEU A 74 12.94 9.49 -2.31
CA LEU A 74 11.87 9.91 -3.20
C LEU A 74 12.21 9.75 -4.70
N PRO A 75 13.40 10.14 -5.20
CA PRO A 75 13.70 10.00 -6.62
C PRO A 75 13.63 8.54 -7.12
N ALA A 76 14.11 7.59 -6.33
CA ALA A 76 14.05 6.17 -6.68
C ALA A 76 12.61 5.62 -6.66
N ALA A 77 11.79 6.11 -5.73
CA ALA A 77 10.36 5.79 -5.69
C ALA A 77 9.62 6.39 -6.89
N GLU A 78 9.94 7.62 -7.30
CA GLU A 78 9.38 8.26 -8.49
C GLU A 78 9.74 7.51 -9.78
N GLU A 79 11.01 7.11 -9.95
CA GLU A 79 11.42 6.29 -11.10
C GLU A 79 10.64 4.98 -11.20
N SER A 80 10.28 4.39 -10.06
CA SER A 80 9.63 3.08 -9.99
C SER A 80 8.10 3.17 -10.12
N LEU A 81 7.49 4.25 -9.60
CA LEU A 81 6.02 4.38 -9.49
C LEU A 81 5.42 5.38 -10.47
N ALA A 82 6.15 6.42 -10.90
CA ALA A 82 5.64 7.46 -11.80
C ALA A 82 5.65 7.01 -13.28
N LEU A 83 5.10 5.83 -13.55
CA LEU A 83 5.03 5.26 -14.89
C LEU A 83 4.12 6.10 -15.79
N THR A 84 4.45 6.18 -17.08
CA THR A 84 3.67 6.94 -18.07
C THR A 84 3.32 6.10 -19.30
N GLY A 85 2.37 6.59 -20.10
CA GLY A 85 2.05 6.03 -21.41
C GLY A 85 1.74 4.52 -21.39
N ALA A 86 2.42 3.78 -22.27
CA ALA A 86 2.21 2.33 -22.41
C ALA A 86 2.64 1.53 -21.18
N GLN A 87 3.69 1.98 -20.48
CA GLN A 87 4.18 1.32 -19.26
C GLN A 87 3.13 1.40 -18.15
N ARG A 88 2.54 2.59 -17.92
CA ARG A 88 1.45 2.75 -16.95
C ARG A 88 0.26 1.87 -17.29
N ARG A 89 -0.22 1.92 -18.54
CA ARG A 89 -1.36 1.09 -18.98
C ARG A 89 -1.11 -0.40 -18.74
N GLY A 90 0.07 -0.88 -19.09
CA GLY A 90 0.43 -2.29 -18.86
C GLY A 90 0.53 -2.66 -17.38
N ALA A 91 1.06 -1.77 -16.53
CA ALA A 91 1.13 -2.01 -15.09
C ALA A 91 -0.27 -2.04 -14.46
N VAL A 92 -1.12 -1.04 -14.78
CA VAL A 92 -2.51 -0.97 -14.29
C VAL A 92 -3.30 -2.21 -14.71
N GLU A 93 -3.16 -2.66 -15.95
CA GLU A 93 -3.82 -3.89 -16.42
C GLU A 93 -3.35 -5.13 -15.63
N ARG A 94 -2.02 -5.27 -15.40
CA ARG A 94 -1.49 -6.39 -14.60
C ARG A 94 -2.01 -6.37 -13.17
N ILE A 95 -2.11 -5.19 -12.56
CA ILE A 95 -2.68 -5.02 -11.22
C ILE A 95 -4.15 -5.43 -11.26
N HIS A 96 -4.94 -4.88 -12.18
CA HIS A 96 -6.37 -5.19 -12.30
C HIS A 96 -6.60 -6.70 -12.46
N VAL A 97 -5.93 -7.35 -13.43
CA VAL A 97 -6.03 -8.80 -13.66
C VAL A 97 -5.68 -9.61 -12.43
N TRP A 98 -4.62 -9.24 -11.70
CA TRP A 98 -4.25 -9.91 -10.46
C TRP A 98 -5.34 -9.77 -9.41
N MET A 99 -5.82 -8.55 -9.20
CA MET A 99 -6.76 -8.22 -8.14
C MET A 99 -8.14 -8.85 -8.37
N THR A 100 -8.63 -8.88 -9.61
CA THR A 100 -9.92 -9.51 -9.96
C THR A 100 -9.82 -11.01 -10.19
N GLY A 101 -8.61 -11.52 -10.51
CA GLY A 101 -8.38 -12.93 -10.79
C GLY A 101 -8.15 -13.78 -9.54
N LEU A 102 -7.53 -13.21 -8.51
CA LEU A 102 -7.20 -13.89 -7.25
C LEU A 102 -8.05 -13.44 -6.06
N GLY A 103 -8.66 -12.25 -6.14
CA GLY A 103 -9.47 -11.67 -5.07
C GLY A 103 -10.92 -11.41 -5.47
N ASP A 104 -11.68 -10.94 -4.48
CA ASP A 104 -12.95 -10.26 -4.71
C ASP A 104 -12.58 -8.81 -5.09
N ASP A 105 -13.07 -8.34 -6.24
CA ASP A 105 -12.80 -7.01 -6.85
C ASP A 105 -12.49 -5.91 -5.81
N PRO A 106 -11.33 -5.22 -5.87
CA PRO A 106 -10.92 -4.29 -4.84
C PRO A 106 -11.81 -3.05 -4.75
N ASP A 107 -12.02 -2.54 -3.53
CA ASP A 107 -12.72 -1.29 -3.27
C ASP A 107 -11.93 -0.01 -3.67
N HIS A 108 -10.85 -0.15 -4.43
CA HIS A 108 -10.03 0.95 -4.94
C HIS A 108 -9.63 0.71 -6.40
N PRO A 109 -9.51 1.78 -7.21
CA PRO A 109 -9.08 1.62 -8.60
C PRO A 109 -7.63 1.12 -8.67
N ALA A 110 -7.34 0.27 -9.64
CA ALA A 110 -6.04 -0.43 -9.75
C ALA A 110 -4.83 0.52 -9.87
N ASP A 111 -5.02 1.73 -10.39
CA ASP A 111 -3.95 2.70 -10.53
C ASP A 111 -3.60 3.46 -9.24
N GLU A 112 -4.49 3.47 -8.24
CA GLU A 112 -4.17 3.99 -6.91
C GLU A 112 -3.07 3.18 -6.21
N LEU A 113 -2.82 1.93 -6.60
CA LEU A 113 -1.65 1.18 -6.10
C LEU A 113 -0.31 1.73 -6.59
N LEU A 114 -0.30 2.51 -7.67
CA LEU A 114 0.87 3.25 -8.14
C LEU A 114 0.87 4.67 -7.55
N ASP A 115 -0.28 5.35 -7.63
CA ASP A 115 -0.37 6.78 -7.34
C ASP A 115 -0.43 7.07 -5.84
N GLY A 116 -1.09 6.21 -5.05
CA GLY A 116 -1.27 6.35 -3.61
C GLY A 116 0.03 6.37 -2.82
N PRO A 117 0.89 5.34 -2.91
CA PRO A 117 2.18 5.33 -2.20
C PRO A 117 3.08 6.49 -2.62
N LEU A 118 3.07 6.85 -3.91
CA LEU A 118 3.87 7.97 -4.41
C LEU A 118 3.36 9.32 -3.90
N ARG A 119 2.04 9.50 -3.80
CA ARG A 119 1.40 10.69 -3.23
C ARG A 119 1.82 10.89 -1.78
N VAL A 120 1.82 9.84 -0.97
CA VAL A 120 2.29 9.88 0.44
C VAL A 120 3.75 10.32 0.54
N LEU A 121 4.64 9.72 -0.25
CA LEU A 121 6.07 10.05 -0.22
C LEU A 121 6.33 11.50 -0.68
N ARG A 122 5.62 11.98 -1.71
CA ARG A 122 5.68 13.38 -2.17
C ARG A 122 5.14 14.34 -1.12
N HIS A 123 4.06 13.97 -0.43
CA HIS A 123 3.52 14.78 0.66
C HIS A 123 4.53 14.91 1.79
N ALA A 124 5.05 13.79 2.30
CA ALA A 124 6.06 13.78 3.38
C ALA A 124 7.32 14.59 3.01
N ALA A 125 7.80 14.48 1.76
CA ALA A 125 8.94 15.26 1.28
C ALA A 125 8.67 16.77 1.28
N ARG A 126 7.47 17.20 0.88
CA ARG A 126 7.07 18.62 0.84
C ARG A 126 6.84 19.20 2.24
N THR A 127 6.28 18.41 3.16
CA THR A 127 5.96 18.87 4.53
C THR A 127 7.09 18.69 5.52
N GLY A 128 8.17 18.00 5.13
CA GLY A 128 9.30 17.70 6.02
C GLY A 128 8.98 16.65 7.08
N GLN A 129 8.00 15.78 6.80
CA GLN A 129 7.62 14.67 7.67
C GLN A 129 8.37 13.39 7.30
N GLY A 130 8.44 12.44 8.23
CA GLY A 130 8.81 11.06 7.92
C GLY A 130 7.66 10.32 7.22
N ALA A 131 7.95 9.11 6.73
CA ALA A 131 6.95 8.24 6.12
C ALA A 131 7.14 6.81 6.62
N ALA A 132 6.03 6.10 6.79
CA ALA A 132 6.02 4.68 7.14
C ALA A 132 5.17 3.91 6.14
N GLY A 133 5.62 2.70 5.82
CA GLY A 133 4.86 1.72 5.06
C GLY A 133 4.75 0.46 5.89
N HIS A 134 3.59 -0.17 5.84
CA HIS A 134 3.39 -1.47 6.47
C HIS A 134 2.48 -2.34 5.60
N VAL A 135 2.86 -3.60 5.41
CA VAL A 135 2.04 -4.60 4.72
C VAL A 135 1.66 -5.69 5.70
N ARG A 136 0.36 -5.97 5.80
CA ARG A 136 -0.16 -7.07 6.62
C ARG A 136 -0.94 -8.07 5.79
N TRP A 137 -0.68 -9.34 6.07
CA TRP A 137 -1.33 -10.49 5.46
C TRP A 137 -2.30 -11.08 6.49
N TYR A 138 -3.51 -11.40 6.04
CA TYR A 138 -4.56 -12.01 6.85
C TYR A 138 -4.99 -13.34 6.23
#